data_AF-A0A7Y2FRA9-F1
#
_entry.id   AF-A0A7Y2FRA9-F1
#
_cell.length_a   1.000
_cell.length_b   1.000
_cell.length_c   1.000
_cell.angle_alpha   90.00
_cell.angle_beta   90.00
_cell.angle_gamma   90.00
#
_symmetry.space_group_name_H-M   'P 1'
#
loop_
_entity.id
_entity.type
_entity.pdbx_description
1 polymer ?
#
loop_
_entity_poly.entity_id
_entity_poly.type
_entity_poly.pdbx_seq_one_letter_code
_entity_poly.pdbx_strand_id
1 'polypeptide(L)'
;MRRYLRYTGQFAFFLLIAAFIGYFSNQPVYQQTPDGMAQIKLSFAHGAARKVDCRKLSSKEIARLPANERRPNTCARERIPVHIQLMLDGELLYDAQLQATGLSQDGPARTYRKLIVPAGPHTIVARLRDTKRGSGFDYEAERQVTLKPFQNLAIDFKADSGGFQFR
;
A
#
# COMPACT_ATOMS: atom_id res chain seq x y z
N MET A 1 -45.57 -38.12 -33.68
CA MET A 1 -44.98 -36.81 -34.05
C MET A 1 -44.76 -35.87 -32.86
N ARG A 2 -45.79 -35.51 -32.08
CA ARG A 2 -45.70 -34.49 -31.01
C ARG A 2 -44.70 -34.78 -29.88
N ARG A 3 -44.52 -36.06 -29.49
CA ARG A 3 -43.50 -36.47 -28.50
C ARG A 3 -42.06 -36.33 -29.01
N TYR A 4 -41.81 -36.66 -30.27
CA TYR A 4 -40.49 -36.49 -30.89
C TYR A 4 -40.09 -35.02 -31.00
N LEU A 5 -41.04 -34.15 -31.39
CA LEU A 5 -40.81 -32.70 -31.43
C LEU A 5 -40.52 -32.12 -30.03
N ARG A 6 -41.17 -32.65 -28.99
CA ARG A 6 -40.92 -32.25 -27.61
C ARG A 6 -39.52 -32.64 -27.13
N TYR A 7 -39.10 -33.89 -27.37
CA TYR A 7 -37.78 -34.36 -26.91
C TYR A 7 -36.63 -33.73 -27.69
N THR A 8 -36.81 -33.49 -28.98
CA THR A 8 -35.81 -32.74 -29.79
C THR A 8 -35.66 -31.30 -29.32
N GLY A 9 -36.77 -30.59 -29.05
CA GLY A 9 -36.72 -29.24 -28.49
C GLY A 9 -36.08 -29.19 -27.10
N GLN A 10 -36.41 -30.15 -26.22
CA GLN A 10 -35.81 -30.24 -24.89
C GLN A 10 -34.30 -30.53 -24.96
N PHE A 11 -33.87 -31.44 -25.83
CA PHE A 11 -32.46 -31.73 -26.05
C PHE A 11 -31.72 -30.50 -26.58
N ALA A 12 -32.26 -29.81 -27.59
CA ALA A 12 -31.67 -28.60 -28.16
C ALA A 12 -31.52 -27.49 -27.10
N PHE A 13 -32.54 -27.30 -26.26
CA PHE A 13 -32.51 -26.32 -25.18
C PHE A 13 -31.45 -26.65 -24.13
N PHE A 14 -31.40 -27.91 -23.67
CA PHE A 14 -30.36 -28.32 -22.70
C PHE A 14 -28.95 -28.24 -23.28
N LEU A 15 -28.78 -28.56 -24.57
CA LEU A 15 -27.50 -28.42 -25.24
C LEU A 15 -27.07 -26.95 -25.35
N LEU A 16 -28.00 -26.04 -25.65
CA LEU A 16 -27.75 -24.59 -25.65
C LEU A 16 -27.32 -24.08 -24.26
N ILE A 17 -28.04 -24.47 -23.21
CA ILE A 17 -27.69 -24.10 -21.83
C ILE A 17 -26.32 -24.67 -21.46
N ALA A 18 -26.06 -25.95 -21.75
CA ALA A 18 -24.79 -26.60 -21.45
C ALA A 18 -23.63 -25.92 -22.18
N ALA A 19 -23.81 -25.54 -23.45
CA ALA A 19 -22.82 -24.80 -24.22
C ALA A 19 -22.59 -23.39 -23.65
N PHE A 20 -23.65 -22.67 -23.27
CA PHE A 20 -23.55 -21.35 -22.65
C PHE A 20 -22.77 -21.41 -21.34
N ILE A 21 -23.14 -22.33 -20.44
CA ILE A 21 -22.44 -22.54 -19.18
C ILE A 21 -20.99 -22.96 -19.45
N GLY A 22 -20.75 -23.91 -20.36
CA GLY A 22 -19.42 -24.39 -20.69
C GLY A 22 -18.50 -23.28 -21.21
N TYR A 23 -19.03 -22.40 -22.07
CA TYR A 23 -18.28 -21.26 -22.60
C TYR A 23 -17.94 -20.25 -21.49
N PHE A 24 -18.95 -19.79 -20.75
CA PHE A 24 -18.76 -18.76 -19.72
C PHE A 24 -18.13 -19.26 -18.42
N SER A 25 -18.01 -20.58 -18.24
CA SER A 25 -17.25 -21.18 -17.13
C SER A 25 -15.74 -20.96 -17.28
N ASN A 26 -15.23 -20.76 -18.51
CA ASN A 26 -13.80 -20.62 -18.79
C ASN A 26 -13.42 -19.35 -19.59
N GLN A 27 -14.40 -18.63 -20.14
CA GLN A 27 -14.18 -17.43 -20.96
C GLN A 27 -15.08 -16.27 -20.51
N PRO A 28 -14.60 -15.01 -20.57
CA PRO A 28 -13.23 -14.62 -20.90
C PRO A 28 -12.26 -14.87 -19.73
N VAL A 29 -11.00 -15.18 -20.06
CA VAL A 29 -9.93 -15.28 -19.05
C VAL A 29 -9.68 -13.89 -18.46
N TYR A 30 -9.95 -13.74 -17.16
CA TYR A 30 -9.62 -12.51 -16.44
C TYR A 30 -8.12 -12.47 -16.13
N GLN A 31 -7.44 -11.45 -16.63
CA GLN A 31 -6.05 -11.17 -16.29
C GLN A 31 -5.96 -9.93 -15.41
N GLN A 32 -5.43 -10.09 -14.19
CA GLN A 32 -5.21 -8.96 -13.28
C GLN A 32 -4.04 -8.07 -13.73
N THR A 33 -3.07 -8.65 -14.44
CA THR A 33 -1.87 -8.00 -14.96
C THR A 33 -1.75 -8.39 -16.43
N PRO A 34 -1.59 -7.43 -17.37
CA PRO A 34 -1.43 -7.75 -18.79
C PRO A 34 -0.20 -8.61 -19.07
N ASP A 35 -0.21 -9.30 -20.21
CA ASP A 35 0.95 -10.05 -20.69
C ASP A 35 2.19 -9.14 -20.81
N GLY A 36 3.35 -9.66 -20.39
CA GLY A 36 4.60 -8.90 -20.40
C GLY A 36 4.72 -7.83 -19.32
N MET A 37 3.74 -7.70 -18.43
CA MET A 37 3.77 -6.78 -17.29
C MET A 37 4.00 -7.51 -15.97
N ALA A 38 4.52 -6.79 -14.99
CA ALA A 38 4.63 -7.18 -13.59
C ALA A 38 3.90 -6.17 -12.69
N GLN A 39 3.77 -6.49 -11.41
CA GLN A 39 3.10 -5.64 -10.43
C GLN A 39 4.00 -5.36 -9.24
N ILE A 40 4.16 -4.08 -8.91
CA ILE A 40 4.77 -3.61 -7.68
C ILE A 40 3.65 -3.24 -6.69
N LYS A 41 3.70 -3.78 -5.48
CA LYS A 41 2.77 -3.49 -4.39
C LYS A 41 3.49 -2.72 -3.30
N LEU A 42 3.29 -1.41 -3.25
CA LEU A 42 3.78 -0.57 -2.16
C LEU A 42 2.74 -0.56 -1.03
N SER A 43 3.09 -1.11 0.12
CA SER A 43 2.17 -1.25 1.24
C SER A 43 2.89 -1.12 2.57
N PHE A 44 2.54 -0.11 3.37
CA PHE A 44 3.04 0.00 4.73
C PHE A 44 2.09 0.80 5.63
N ALA A 45 2.31 0.68 6.94
CA ALA A 45 1.73 1.54 7.96
C ALA A 45 2.85 2.07 8.85
N HIS A 46 3.13 3.37 8.77
CA HIS A 46 4.25 3.99 9.48
C HIS A 46 3.83 5.21 10.29
N GLY A 47 4.30 5.29 11.52
CA GLY A 47 4.06 6.44 12.38
C GLY A 47 5.22 7.42 12.30
N ALA A 48 5.02 8.55 11.62
CA ALA A 48 6.01 9.62 11.55
C ALA A 48 6.29 10.29 12.91
N ALA A 49 7.28 11.18 12.92
CA ALA A 49 7.58 12.02 14.06
C ALA A 49 6.36 12.82 14.54
N ARG A 50 6.37 13.18 15.83
CA ARG A 50 5.33 14.03 16.41
C ARG A 50 5.44 15.43 15.84
N LYS A 51 4.30 16.10 15.67
CA LYS A 51 4.25 17.51 15.22
C LYS A 51 4.93 18.44 16.22
N VAL A 52 4.70 18.22 17.51
CA VAL A 52 5.37 18.94 18.60
C VAL A 52 6.17 17.95 19.44
N ASP A 53 7.43 18.30 19.72
CA ASP A 53 8.31 17.45 20.50
C ASP A 53 7.90 17.43 21.97
N CYS A 54 8.24 16.35 22.67
CA CYS A 54 7.91 16.21 24.08
C CYS A 54 8.68 17.27 24.90
N ARG A 55 7.95 18.08 25.66
CA ARG A 55 8.53 19.06 26.58
C ARG A 55 8.55 18.51 28.00
N LYS A 56 9.70 18.62 28.67
CA LYS A 56 9.81 18.36 30.11
C LYS A 56 9.14 19.48 30.90
N LEU A 57 8.33 19.13 31.89
CA LEU A 57 7.70 20.11 32.78
C LEU A 57 8.62 20.45 33.94
N SER A 58 8.65 21.72 34.34
CA SER A 58 9.34 22.15 35.55
C SER A 58 8.61 21.65 36.80
N SER A 59 9.32 21.55 37.93
CA SER A 59 8.73 21.16 39.22
C SER A 59 7.54 22.06 39.63
N LYS A 60 7.62 23.37 39.34
CA LYS A 60 6.55 24.33 39.60
C LYS A 60 5.31 24.07 38.72
N GLU A 61 5.50 23.71 37.45
CA GLU A 61 4.39 23.33 36.56
C GLU A 61 3.75 22.01 37.01
N ILE A 62 4.55 21.02 37.42
CA ILE A 62 4.05 19.74 37.93
C ILE A 62 3.24 19.93 39.22
N ALA A 63 3.73 20.77 40.14
CA ALA A 63 3.03 21.03 41.40
C ALA A 63 1.65 21.68 41.19
N ARG A 64 1.48 22.48 40.12
CA ARG A 64 0.21 23.10 39.72
C ARG A 64 -0.79 22.11 39.13
N LEU A 65 -0.35 20.94 38.64
CA LEU A 65 -1.25 19.92 38.13
C LEU A 65 -1.98 19.22 39.30
N PRO A 66 -3.23 18.77 39.07
CA PRO A 66 -3.95 17.88 39.99
C PRO A 66 -3.08 16.67 40.38
N ALA A 67 -3.20 16.20 41.63
CA ALA A 67 -2.31 15.17 42.18
C ALA A 67 -2.23 13.89 41.31
N ASN A 68 -3.35 13.51 40.69
CA ASN A 68 -3.48 12.34 39.80
C ASN A 68 -3.01 12.59 38.35
N GLU A 69 -2.73 13.83 37.95
CA GLU A 69 -2.31 14.22 36.60
C GLU A 69 -0.83 14.67 36.54
N ARG A 70 -0.13 14.68 37.67
CA ARG A 70 1.28 15.05 37.76
C ARG A 70 2.12 14.11 36.89
N ARG A 71 2.76 14.69 35.87
CA ARG A 71 3.57 13.97 34.89
C ARG A 71 4.87 14.72 34.61
N PRO A 72 5.98 14.03 34.31
CA PRO A 72 7.26 14.68 34.05
C PRO A 72 7.30 15.40 32.70
N ASN A 73 6.53 14.93 31.71
CA ASN A 73 6.58 15.42 30.33
C ASN A 73 5.17 15.67 29.78
N THR A 74 5.06 16.60 28.84
CA THR A 74 3.88 16.76 27.97
C THR A 74 4.27 16.53 26.52
N CYS A 75 3.57 15.63 25.84
CA CYS A 75 3.82 15.26 24.46
C CYS A 75 2.53 15.45 23.65
N ALA A 76 2.63 16.11 22.50
CA ALA A 76 1.55 16.08 21.53
C ALA A 76 1.40 14.67 20.96
N ARG A 77 0.15 14.26 20.70
CA ARG A 77 -0.15 12.97 20.06
C ARG A 77 -0.13 13.07 18.54
N GLU A 78 -0.48 14.24 18.01
CA GLU A 78 -0.52 14.54 16.58
C GLU A 78 0.83 14.28 15.90
N ARG A 79 0.79 13.61 14.75
CA ARG A 79 1.94 13.25 13.93
C ARG A 79 1.96 14.08 12.65
N ILE A 80 3.15 14.29 12.12
CA ILE A 80 3.33 14.93 10.82
C ILE A 80 3.00 13.94 9.68
N PRO A 81 2.70 14.43 8.46
CA PRO A 81 2.55 13.56 7.31
C PRO A 81 3.87 12.87 6.93
N VAL A 82 3.76 11.66 6.38
CA VAL A 82 4.87 10.94 5.73
C VAL A 82 4.92 11.34 4.26
N HIS A 83 6.10 11.72 3.77
CA HIS A 83 6.33 11.90 2.34
C HIS A 83 7.00 10.66 1.76
N ILE A 84 6.40 10.04 0.76
CA ILE A 84 6.90 8.83 0.12
C ILE A 84 7.10 9.08 -1.37
N GLN A 85 8.24 8.62 -1.89
CA GLN A 85 8.51 8.56 -3.32
C GLN A 85 8.95 7.16 -3.72
N LEU A 86 8.47 6.72 -4.88
CA LEU A 86 8.90 5.51 -5.56
C LEU A 86 9.25 5.85 -7.00
N MET A 87 10.46 5.49 -7.41
CA MET A 87 10.95 5.67 -8.76
C MET A 87 11.28 4.31 -9.38
N LEU A 88 11.09 4.22 -10.69
CA LEU A 88 11.44 3.07 -11.52
C LEU A 88 12.31 3.58 -12.67
N ASP A 89 13.54 3.09 -12.77
CA ASP A 89 14.49 3.46 -13.84
C ASP A 89 14.72 4.97 -13.99
N GLY A 90 14.66 5.70 -12.87
CA GLY A 90 14.82 7.16 -12.83
C GLY A 90 13.53 7.94 -13.06
N GLU A 91 12.43 7.28 -13.45
CA GLU A 91 11.12 7.91 -13.60
C GLU A 91 10.30 7.85 -12.30
N LEU A 92 9.58 8.93 -11.98
CA LEU A 92 8.74 9.01 -10.79
C LEU A 92 7.45 8.21 -10.98
N LEU A 93 7.34 7.09 -10.27
CA LEU A 93 6.19 6.18 -10.37
C LEU A 93 5.10 6.53 -9.33
N TYR A 94 5.50 7.00 -8.15
CA TYR A 94 4.59 7.42 -7.10
C TYR A 94 5.22 8.49 -6.20
N ASP A 95 4.46 9.56 -5.94
CA ASP A 95 4.82 10.62 -5.00
C ASP A 95 3.57 11.02 -4.21
N ALA A 96 3.64 10.96 -2.88
CA ALA A 96 2.52 11.36 -2.03
C ALA A 96 2.96 11.85 -0.65
N GLN A 97 2.18 12.80 -0.13
CA GLN A 97 2.15 13.14 1.29
C GLN A 97 0.98 12.42 1.96
N LEU A 98 1.29 11.47 2.83
CA LEU A 98 0.33 10.65 3.56
C LEU A 98 0.08 11.25 4.95
N GLN A 99 -1.14 11.72 5.18
CA GLN A 99 -1.54 12.26 6.48
C GLN A 99 -1.65 11.14 7.53
N ALA A 100 -1.40 11.51 8.79
CA ALA A 100 -1.61 10.60 9.91
C ALA A 100 -3.11 10.26 10.05
N THR A 101 -3.40 8.99 10.36
CA THR A 101 -4.78 8.51 10.49
C THR A 101 -5.37 8.84 11.87
N GLY A 102 -6.70 8.75 12.00
CA GLY A 102 -7.43 8.99 13.24
C GLY A 102 -7.93 10.43 13.40
N LEU A 103 -8.96 10.61 14.25
CA LEU A 103 -9.59 11.91 14.49
C LEU A 103 -8.62 12.95 15.06
N SER A 104 -7.64 12.49 15.84
CA SER A 104 -6.59 13.31 16.44
C SER A 104 -5.26 13.26 15.66
N GLN A 105 -5.24 12.66 14.46
CA GLN A 105 -4.05 12.53 13.61
C GLN A 105 -2.84 11.92 14.36
N ASP A 106 -3.09 10.97 15.25
CA ASP A 106 -2.08 10.31 16.08
C ASP A 106 -1.77 8.87 15.65
N GLY A 107 -2.56 8.36 14.70
CA GLY A 107 -2.38 7.07 14.05
C GLY A 107 -1.26 7.06 13.00
N PRO A 108 -0.89 5.88 12.49
CA PRO A 108 0.11 5.76 11.42
C PRO A 108 -0.42 6.29 10.09
N ALA A 109 0.45 6.87 9.28
CA ALA A 109 0.18 7.07 7.87
C ALA A 109 0.21 5.70 7.16
N ARG A 110 -0.70 5.49 6.21
CA ARG A 110 -0.86 4.21 5.51
C ARG A 110 -0.91 4.43 4.01
N THR A 111 -0.33 3.50 3.27
CA THR A 111 -0.54 3.42 1.82
C THR A 111 -0.66 1.98 1.37
N TYR A 112 -1.46 1.78 0.33
CA TYR A 112 -1.54 0.54 -0.42
C TYR A 112 -1.74 0.91 -1.89
N ARG A 113 -0.72 0.63 -2.72
CA ARG A 113 -0.71 0.94 -4.14
C ARG A 113 -0.24 -0.26 -4.93
N LYS A 114 -0.99 -0.58 -5.98
CA LYS A 114 -0.65 -1.57 -7.00
C LYS A 114 -0.22 -0.79 -8.24
N LEU A 115 1.01 -0.98 -8.66
CA LEU A 115 1.59 -0.30 -9.80
C LEU A 115 1.95 -1.38 -10.83
N ILE A 116 1.37 -1.28 -12.03
CA ILE A 116 1.66 -2.21 -13.12
C ILE A 116 2.83 -1.61 -13.91
N VAL A 117 3.88 -2.40 -14.08
CA VAL A 117 5.13 -1.98 -14.72
C VAL A 117 5.53 -3.03 -15.75
N PRO A 118 6.35 -2.70 -16.76
CA PRO A 118 6.93 -3.70 -17.65
C PRO A 118 7.64 -4.81 -16.88
N ALA A 119 7.64 -6.03 -17.42
CA ALA A 119 8.53 -7.08 -16.94
C ALA A 119 9.93 -6.87 -17.54
N GLY A 120 10.96 -7.20 -16.78
CA GLY A 120 12.35 -6.98 -17.18
C GLY A 120 13.26 -6.53 -16.04
N PRO A 121 14.52 -6.19 -16.34
CA PRO A 121 15.44 -5.59 -15.39
C PRO A 121 15.02 -4.15 -15.08
N HIS A 122 14.92 -3.82 -13.80
CA HIS A 122 14.54 -2.50 -13.32
C HIS A 122 15.40 -2.09 -12.12
N THR A 123 15.64 -0.79 -12.01
CA THR A 123 16.18 -0.17 -10.80
C THR A 123 15.06 0.55 -10.07
N ILE A 124 14.74 0.10 -8.86
CA ILE A 124 13.71 0.69 -8.02
C ILE A 124 14.39 1.53 -6.95
N VAL A 125 13.96 2.79 -6.82
CA VAL A 125 14.38 3.68 -5.73
C VAL A 125 13.16 4.04 -4.89
N ALA A 126 13.20 3.69 -3.61
CA ALA A 126 12.15 4.02 -2.65
C ALA A 126 12.71 5.01 -1.62
N ARG A 127 12.01 6.11 -1.40
CA ARG A 127 12.42 7.17 -0.48
C ARG A 127 11.28 7.57 0.45
N LEU A 128 11.57 7.72 1.74
CA LEU A 128 10.58 8.08 2.74
C LEU A 128 11.13 9.16 3.66
N ARG A 129 10.29 10.15 3.94
CA ARG A 129 10.54 11.20 4.92
C ARG A 129 9.42 11.19 5.96
N ASP A 130 9.81 11.08 7.21
CA ASP A 130 8.96 11.00 8.39
C ASP A 130 9.37 11.98 9.50
N THR A 131 10.32 12.88 9.23
CA THR A 131 10.71 14.00 10.09
C THR A 131 10.21 15.35 9.57
N LYS A 132 10.34 16.39 10.41
CA LYS A 132 9.90 17.77 10.11
C LYS A 132 10.77 18.47 9.04
N ARG A 133 11.70 17.76 8.40
CA ARG A 133 12.64 18.35 7.44
C ARG A 133 11.91 18.85 6.19
N GLY A 134 12.22 20.07 5.75
CA GLY A 134 11.65 20.66 4.53
C GLY A 134 12.16 20.01 3.24
N SER A 135 13.34 19.38 3.27
CA SER A 135 14.01 18.76 2.12
C SER A 135 14.70 17.46 2.50
N GLY A 136 14.98 16.62 1.49
CA GLY A 136 15.64 15.33 1.64
C GLY A 136 14.72 14.22 2.15
N PHE A 137 15.30 13.03 2.33
CA PHE A 137 14.62 11.84 2.84
C PHE A 137 15.33 11.27 4.06
N ASP A 138 14.53 10.70 4.97
CA ASP A 138 15.03 10.04 6.18
C ASP A 138 15.50 8.62 5.87
N TYR A 139 14.84 7.97 4.91
CA TYR A 139 15.13 6.62 4.45
C TYR A 139 15.19 6.60 2.94
N GLU A 140 16.22 5.99 2.39
CA GLU A 140 16.37 5.74 0.96
C GLU A 140 16.87 4.31 0.76
N ALA A 141 16.30 3.62 -0.22
CA ALA A 141 16.75 2.31 -0.63
C ALA A 141 16.70 2.19 -2.16
N GLU A 142 17.77 1.66 -2.72
CA GLU A 142 17.87 1.34 -4.14
C GLU A 142 18.02 -0.17 -4.31
N ARG A 143 17.25 -0.74 -5.24
CA ARG A 143 17.30 -2.18 -5.54
C ARG A 143 17.18 -2.43 -7.03
N GLN A 144 18.16 -3.14 -7.57
CA GLN A 144 18.06 -3.73 -8.89
C GLN A 144 17.30 -5.06 -8.79
N VAL A 145 16.27 -5.22 -9.61
CA VAL A 145 15.41 -6.40 -9.66
C VAL A 145 15.16 -6.80 -11.11
N THR A 146 14.96 -8.09 -11.34
CA THR A 146 14.47 -8.58 -12.64
C THR A 146 13.07 -9.12 -12.43
N LEU A 147 12.06 -8.34 -12.84
CA LEU A 147 10.65 -8.70 -12.73
C LEU A 147 10.26 -9.67 -13.84
N LYS A 148 9.77 -10.85 -13.47
CA LYS A 148 9.19 -11.81 -14.42
C LYS A 148 7.76 -11.37 -14.79
N PRO A 149 7.26 -11.75 -15.99
CA PRO A 149 5.85 -11.54 -16.32
C PRO A 149 4.91 -12.10 -15.25
N PHE A 150 3.87 -11.34 -14.92
CA PHE A 150 2.90 -11.61 -13.86
C PHE A 150 3.47 -11.66 -12.43
N GLN A 151 4.75 -11.34 -12.23
CA GLN A 151 5.34 -11.31 -10.90
C GLN A 151 4.74 -10.18 -10.06
N ASN A 152 4.52 -10.48 -8.77
CA ASN A 152 4.16 -9.50 -7.77
C ASN A 152 5.37 -9.25 -6.87
N LEU A 153 5.96 -8.06 -6.96
CA LEU A 153 6.97 -7.58 -6.02
C LEU A 153 6.27 -6.77 -4.93
N ALA A 154 6.45 -7.14 -3.68
CA ALA A 154 5.98 -6.36 -2.53
C ALA A 154 7.10 -5.44 -2.02
N ILE A 155 6.76 -4.18 -1.79
CA ILE A 155 7.60 -3.19 -1.14
C ILE A 155 6.90 -2.76 0.14
N ASP A 156 7.48 -3.14 1.27
CA ASP A 156 7.05 -2.74 2.61
C ASP A 156 8.07 -1.76 3.23
N PHE A 157 7.68 -1.09 4.31
CA PHE A 157 8.55 -0.20 5.05
C PHE A 157 8.40 -0.44 6.56
N LYS A 158 9.53 -0.70 7.22
CA LYS A 158 9.60 -0.81 8.68
C LYS A 158 10.90 -0.20 9.20
N ALA A 159 10.78 0.97 9.81
CA ALA A 159 11.91 1.71 10.37
C ALA A 159 12.76 0.85 11.33
N ASP A 160 12.11 0.10 12.24
CA ASP A 160 12.78 -0.78 13.21
C ASP A 160 13.56 -1.94 12.59
N SER A 161 13.31 -2.24 11.31
CA SER A 161 13.97 -3.34 10.57
C SER A 161 14.92 -2.82 9.49
N GLY A 162 15.33 -1.54 9.58
CA GLY A 162 16.28 -0.94 8.66
C GLY A 162 15.67 -0.25 7.43
N GLY A 163 14.34 -0.07 7.40
CA GLY A 163 13.66 0.71 6.35
C GLY A 163 12.89 -0.16 5.34
N PHE A 164 13.14 0.06 4.05
CA PHE A 164 12.40 -0.59 2.96
C PHE A 164 12.74 -2.07 2.80
N GLN A 165 11.72 -2.88 2.52
CA GLN A 165 11.85 -4.32 2.32
C GLN A 165 11.25 -4.72 0.98
N PHE A 166 12.05 -5.37 0.15
CA PHE A 166 11.67 -5.85 -1.18
C PHE A 166 11.49 -7.38 -1.11
N ARG A 167 10.27 -7.88 -1.33
CA ARG A 167 9.91 -9.30 -1.18
C ARG A 167 9.09 -9.83 -2.35
#